data_AF-A0A382GWU9-F1
#
_entry.id   AF-A0A382GWU9-F1
#
_cell.length_a   1.000
_cell.length_b   1.000
_cell.length_c   1.000
_cell.angle_alpha   90.00
_cell.angle_beta   90.00
_cell.angle_gamma   90.00
#
_symmetry.space_group_name_H-M   'P 1'
#
loop_
_entity.id
_entity.type
_entity.pdbx_description
1 polymer ?
#
loop_
_entity_poly.entity_id
_entity_poly.type
_entity_poly.pdbx_seq_one_letter_code
_entity_poly.pdbx_strand_id
1 'polypeptide(L)'
;NMSPYATALKVGTTRLILILIGEDKLQLPLVLENPVDDVKAISQDHTGTVALKRADGGTIMPFEIQESYLEAADKNLSGQCKEWDWIIREWARTLDELKHHPEKLADRIDWAIKKDIFNRFIESEGVGWNDPWIKSLDLEYHNLDPERGLYRGLEQNGDVYSMFPEDEVLRAIKQPPEDTRALVRGLAVKHSAGKIKNIHWTGIEFTDGSFIDLSQTVSSADVEHLINSKKEQFPWL
;
A
#
# COMPACT_ATOMS: atom_id res chain seq x y z
N ASN A 1 -4.61 -5.58 2.54
CA ASN A 1 -5.61 -4.52 2.31
C ASN A 1 -6.41 -4.92 1.09
N MET A 2 -7.73 -4.91 1.17
CA MET A 2 -8.59 -5.05 -0.01
C MET A 2 -8.81 -3.67 -0.63
N SER A 3 -8.97 -2.65 0.21
CA SER A 3 -9.09 -1.25 -0.22
C SER A 3 -7.82 -0.74 -0.93
N PRO A 4 -7.94 -0.23 -2.17
CA PRO A 4 -6.84 0.44 -2.85
C PRO A 4 -6.46 1.74 -2.14
N TYR A 5 -7.43 2.47 -1.57
CA TYR A 5 -7.18 3.68 -0.78
C TYR A 5 -6.31 3.37 0.46
N ALA A 6 -6.63 2.32 1.20
CA ALA A 6 -5.85 1.90 2.36
C ALA A 6 -4.43 1.44 1.95
N THR A 7 -4.31 0.78 0.80
CA THR A 7 -3.00 0.39 0.24
C THR A 7 -2.17 1.61 -0.14
N ALA A 8 -2.78 2.59 -0.81
CA ALA A 8 -2.13 3.83 -1.22
C ALA A 8 -1.65 4.65 -0.03
N LEU A 9 -2.47 4.81 1.03
CA LEU A 9 -2.02 5.46 2.25
C LEU A 9 -0.88 4.69 2.93
N LYS A 10 -1.00 3.37 3.11
CA LYS A 10 0.05 2.56 3.74
C LYS A 10 1.41 2.70 3.04
N VAL A 11 1.43 2.57 1.71
CA VAL A 11 2.67 2.66 0.93
C VAL A 11 3.14 4.11 0.81
N GLY A 12 2.21 5.02 0.53
CA GLY A 12 2.48 6.45 0.33
C GLY A 12 3.07 7.11 1.57
N THR A 13 2.44 6.99 2.74
CA THR A 13 2.94 7.63 3.97
C THR A 13 4.32 7.07 4.33
N THR A 14 4.52 5.75 4.23
CA THR A 14 5.83 5.11 4.43
C THR A 14 6.88 5.69 3.48
N ARG A 15 6.56 5.86 2.18
CA ARG A 15 7.47 6.45 1.19
C ARG A 15 7.86 7.88 1.57
N LEU A 16 6.92 8.72 1.99
CA LEU A 16 7.21 10.09 2.42
C LEU A 16 8.18 10.10 3.61
N ILE A 17 7.96 9.23 4.62
CA ILE A 17 8.86 9.16 5.77
C ILE A 17 10.25 8.66 5.39
N LEU A 18 10.35 7.68 4.47
CA LEU A 18 11.66 7.23 3.97
C LEU A 18 12.40 8.34 3.20
N ILE A 19 11.69 9.19 2.46
CA ILE A 19 12.28 10.37 1.82
C ILE A 19 12.82 11.34 2.87
N LEU A 20 12.04 11.66 3.91
CA LEU A 20 12.49 12.56 4.98
C LEU A 20 13.72 12.02 5.72
N ILE A 21 13.79 10.71 5.95
CA ILE A 21 14.96 10.04 6.53
C ILE A 21 16.16 10.18 5.58
N GLY A 22 15.98 9.89 4.29
CA GLY A 22 17.07 9.97 3.31
C GLY A 22 17.59 11.40 3.07
N GLU A 23 16.78 12.41 3.35
CA GLU A 23 17.14 13.83 3.25
C GLU A 23 17.58 14.44 4.60
N ASP A 24 17.71 13.66 5.67
CA ASP A 24 18.02 14.12 7.04
C ASP A 24 17.06 15.24 7.54
N LYS A 25 15.80 15.25 7.05
CA LYS A 25 14.76 16.24 7.40
C LYS A 25 13.83 15.80 8.50
N LEU A 26 13.96 14.54 8.93
CA LEU A 26 13.22 14.01 10.07
C LEU A 26 14.07 14.18 11.34
N GLN A 27 13.54 14.91 12.33
CA GLN A 27 14.17 14.93 13.65
C GLN A 27 14.18 13.50 14.22
N LEU A 28 15.28 13.11 14.88
CA LEU A 28 15.51 11.74 15.36
C LEU A 28 14.22 11.12 15.90
N PRO A 29 13.81 9.94 15.38
CA PRO A 29 12.48 9.43 15.60
C PRO A 29 12.25 9.17 17.08
N LEU A 30 11.00 9.35 17.50
CA LEU A 30 10.55 8.97 18.81
C LEU A 30 10.86 7.49 19.07
N VAL A 31 11.69 7.22 20.08
CA VAL A 31 12.09 5.85 20.45
C VAL A 31 11.16 5.35 21.55
N LEU A 32 10.38 4.32 21.24
CA LEU A 32 9.56 3.62 22.22
C LEU A 32 10.40 2.66 23.05
N GLU A 33 10.02 2.47 24.32
CA GLU A 33 10.69 1.56 25.24
C GLU A 33 10.46 0.10 24.84
N ASN A 34 9.21 -0.27 24.48
CA ASN A 34 8.82 -1.66 24.18
C ASN A 34 7.95 -1.76 22.89
N PRO A 35 8.48 -1.37 21.72
CA PRO A 35 7.70 -1.22 20.49
C PRO A 35 6.97 -2.49 20.04
N VAL A 36 7.50 -3.68 20.33
CA VAL A 36 6.87 -4.96 19.95
C VAL A 36 5.57 -5.22 20.71
N ASP A 37 5.54 -4.89 22.01
CA ASP A 37 4.35 -5.07 22.84
C ASP A 37 3.35 -3.94 22.63
N ASP A 38 3.85 -2.72 22.42
CA ASP A 38 3.04 -1.54 22.11
C ASP A 38 2.15 -1.76 20.89
N VAL A 39 2.64 -2.43 19.83
CA VAL A 39 1.83 -2.75 18.64
C VAL A 39 0.57 -3.56 18.99
N LYS A 40 0.65 -4.51 19.93
CA LYS A 40 -0.52 -5.30 20.34
C LYS A 40 -1.50 -4.44 21.12
N ALA A 41 -1.00 -3.60 22.01
CA ALA A 41 -1.81 -2.70 22.82
C ALA A 41 -2.58 -1.70 21.92
N ILE A 42 -1.91 -1.14 20.92
CA ILE A 42 -2.52 -0.24 19.92
C ILE A 42 -3.59 -0.97 19.11
N SER A 43 -3.32 -2.21 18.67
CA SER A 43 -4.28 -3.00 17.86
C SER A 43 -5.57 -3.32 18.62
N GLN A 44 -5.49 -3.52 19.94
CA GLN A 44 -6.64 -3.80 20.80
C GLN A 44 -7.37 -2.53 21.26
N ASP A 45 -6.71 -1.38 21.21
CA ASP A 45 -7.26 -0.11 21.64
C ASP A 45 -8.06 0.56 20.51
N HIS A 46 -9.38 0.54 20.63
CA HIS A 46 -10.28 1.19 19.68
C HIS A 46 -10.48 2.70 19.94
N THR A 47 -9.97 3.24 21.04
CA THR A 47 -10.04 4.69 21.34
C THR A 47 -8.77 5.44 20.92
N GLY A 48 -7.66 4.72 20.71
CA GLY A 48 -6.37 5.29 20.32
C GLY A 48 -5.71 6.12 21.41
N THR A 49 -6.06 5.87 22.67
CA THR A 49 -5.62 6.60 23.86
C THR A 49 -4.66 5.80 24.73
N VAL A 50 -4.15 4.66 24.24
CA VAL A 50 -3.13 3.88 24.94
C VAL A 50 -1.83 4.69 25.09
N ALA A 51 -1.41 4.95 26.32
CA ALA A 51 -0.17 5.65 26.61
C ALA A 51 1.02 4.73 26.39
N LEU A 52 1.86 5.04 25.40
CA LEU A 52 3.08 4.28 25.09
C LEU A 52 4.27 4.89 25.83
N LYS A 53 5.15 4.05 26.37
CA LYS A 53 6.36 4.53 27.05
C LYS A 53 7.48 4.81 26.07
N ARG A 54 8.16 5.94 26.27
CA ARG A 54 9.34 6.34 25.49
C ARG A 54 10.62 5.94 26.23
N ALA A 55 11.68 5.71 25.48
CA ALA A 55 13.00 5.37 26.03
C ALA A 55 13.61 6.50 26.91
N ASP A 56 13.15 7.73 26.74
CA ASP A 56 13.54 8.89 27.56
C ASP A 56 12.72 9.03 28.86
N GLY A 57 11.84 8.08 29.15
CA GLY A 57 10.97 8.08 30.33
C GLY A 57 9.66 8.86 30.14
N GLY A 58 9.46 9.51 28.99
CA GLY A 58 8.20 10.14 28.63
C GLY A 58 7.11 9.14 28.24
N THR A 59 5.92 9.66 27.95
CA THR A 59 4.84 8.89 27.31
C THR A 59 4.36 9.60 26.04
N ILE A 60 3.77 8.85 25.12
CA ILE A 60 3.13 9.40 23.93
C ILE A 60 1.95 8.51 23.51
N MET A 61 0.93 9.12 22.92
CA MET A 61 -0.22 8.42 22.33
C MET A 61 0.05 8.08 20.85
N PRO A 62 -0.54 6.99 20.32
CA PRO A 62 -0.37 6.59 18.92
C PRO A 62 -0.74 7.69 17.92
N PHE A 63 -1.79 8.47 18.22
CA PHE A 63 -2.20 9.61 17.41
C PHE A 63 -1.14 10.70 17.36
N GLU A 64 -0.53 11.04 18.49
CA GLU A 64 0.51 12.07 18.55
C GLU A 64 1.73 11.66 17.70
N ILE A 65 2.05 10.35 17.65
CA ILE A 65 3.08 9.83 16.74
C ILE A 65 2.69 10.08 15.28
N GLN A 66 1.48 9.71 14.87
CA GLN A 66 1.01 9.91 13.50
C GLN A 66 0.95 11.39 13.11
N GLU A 67 0.44 12.26 14.00
CA GLU A 67 0.39 13.71 13.81
C GLU A 67 1.81 14.29 13.65
N SER A 68 2.80 13.83 14.43
CA SER A 68 4.19 14.29 14.32
C SER A 68 4.82 13.96 12.96
N TYR A 69 4.54 12.76 12.43
CA TYR A 69 5.04 12.36 11.11
C TYR A 69 4.33 13.09 9.98
N LEU A 70 3.02 13.30 10.11
CA LEU A 70 2.24 14.07 9.16
C LEU A 70 2.72 15.52 9.10
N GLU A 71 2.97 16.17 10.25
CA GLU A 71 3.50 17.54 10.30
C GLU A 71 4.88 17.62 9.62
N ALA A 72 5.76 16.65 9.86
CA ALA A 72 7.06 16.59 9.21
C ALA A 72 6.93 16.42 7.69
N ALA A 73 6.01 15.57 7.22
CA ALA A 73 5.75 15.38 5.80
C ALA A 73 5.17 16.64 5.15
N ASP A 74 4.15 17.24 5.76
CA ASP A 74 3.51 18.45 5.24
C ASP A 74 4.52 19.61 5.13
N LYS A 75 5.28 19.87 6.19
CA LYS A 75 6.28 20.94 6.23
C LYS A 75 7.35 20.83 5.14
N ASN A 76 7.77 19.62 4.80
CA ASN A 76 8.95 19.39 3.95
C ASN A 76 8.61 18.99 2.51
N LEU A 77 7.44 18.38 2.28
CA LEU A 77 7.11 17.72 1.01
C LEU A 77 5.86 18.27 0.32
N SER A 78 5.00 19.02 1.01
CA SER A 78 3.82 19.63 0.39
C SER A 78 4.19 20.61 -0.72
N GLY A 79 3.43 20.55 -1.82
CA GLY A 79 3.59 21.34 -3.03
C GLY A 79 4.64 20.82 -4.01
N GLN A 80 5.35 19.73 -3.71
CA GLN A 80 6.38 19.19 -4.60
C GLN A 80 5.79 18.39 -5.76
N CYS A 81 4.76 17.57 -5.52
CA CYS A 81 4.02 16.90 -6.59
C CYS A 81 2.62 16.46 -6.14
N LYS A 82 1.72 16.28 -7.11
CA LYS A 82 0.31 15.94 -6.89
C LYS A 82 0.11 14.64 -6.09
N GLU A 83 0.97 13.65 -6.28
CA GLU A 83 0.89 12.37 -5.57
C GLU A 83 1.14 12.58 -4.06
N TRP A 84 2.20 13.32 -3.72
CA TRP A 84 2.56 13.58 -2.32
C TRP A 84 1.52 14.45 -1.64
N ASP A 85 1.03 15.48 -2.33
CA ASP A 85 -0.05 16.34 -1.84
C ASP A 85 -1.34 15.55 -1.55
N TRP A 86 -1.67 14.57 -2.42
CA TRP A 86 -2.80 13.68 -2.19
C TRP A 86 -2.56 12.81 -0.94
N ILE A 87 -1.39 12.19 -0.80
CA ILE A 87 -1.06 11.34 0.35
C ILE A 87 -1.17 12.13 1.66
N ILE A 88 -0.56 13.33 1.72
CA ILE A 88 -0.55 14.19 2.91
C ILE A 88 -1.98 14.60 3.28
N ARG A 89 -2.78 15.05 2.31
CA ARG A 89 -4.18 15.44 2.55
C ARG A 89 -5.03 14.28 3.03
N GLU A 90 -4.94 13.12 2.37
CA GLU A 90 -5.76 11.96 2.73
C GLU A 90 -5.29 11.32 4.04
N TRP A 91 -4.00 11.43 4.40
CA TRP A 91 -3.51 11.04 5.73
C TRP A 91 -4.10 11.96 6.81
N ALA A 92 -4.02 13.28 6.63
CA ALA A 92 -4.63 14.26 7.55
C ALA A 92 -6.13 14.01 7.74
N ARG A 93 -6.87 13.86 6.63
CA ARG A 93 -8.30 13.55 6.65
C ARG A 93 -8.59 12.24 7.38
N THR A 94 -7.78 11.21 7.18
CA THR A 94 -7.99 9.91 7.83
C THR A 94 -7.76 10.00 9.34
N LEU A 95 -6.77 10.77 9.81
CA LEU A 95 -6.55 10.98 11.24
C LEU A 95 -7.68 11.80 11.88
N ASP A 96 -8.12 12.86 11.21
CA ASP A 96 -9.24 13.70 11.66
C ASP A 96 -10.53 12.89 11.78
N GLU A 97 -10.89 12.15 10.74
CA GLU A 97 -12.07 11.28 10.78
C GLU A 97 -11.92 10.16 11.80
N LEU A 98 -10.75 9.54 11.96
CA LEU A 98 -10.55 8.52 12.99
C LEU A 98 -10.84 9.06 14.40
N LYS A 99 -10.48 10.33 14.65
CA LYS A 99 -10.64 11.00 15.95
C LYS A 99 -12.06 11.46 16.22
N HIS A 100 -12.76 11.94 15.19
CA HIS A 100 -14.05 12.63 15.37
C HIS A 100 -15.25 11.88 14.80
N HIS A 101 -15.06 11.12 13.73
CA HIS A 101 -16.10 10.48 12.93
C HIS A 101 -15.62 9.13 12.35
N PRO A 102 -15.21 8.16 13.20
CA PRO A 102 -14.58 6.92 12.73
C PRO A 102 -15.49 6.08 11.83
N GLU A 103 -16.82 6.28 11.91
CA GLU A 103 -17.79 5.67 11.01
C GLU A 103 -17.59 6.09 9.54
N LYS A 104 -17.08 7.30 9.28
CA LYS A 104 -16.82 7.78 7.91
C LYS A 104 -15.68 7.04 7.22
N LEU A 105 -14.88 6.27 7.96
CA LEU A 105 -13.80 5.46 7.40
C LEU A 105 -14.31 4.15 6.76
N ALA A 106 -15.57 3.77 7.01
CA ALA A 106 -16.18 2.52 6.57
C ALA A 106 -16.45 2.44 5.06
N ASP A 107 -16.05 3.45 4.28
CA ASP A 107 -16.04 3.41 2.81
C ASP A 107 -14.65 3.09 2.23
N ARG A 108 -13.55 3.19 3.00
CA ARG A 108 -12.19 3.15 2.41
C ARG A 108 -11.08 2.59 3.29
N ILE A 109 -11.29 2.40 4.59
CA ILE A 109 -10.31 1.80 5.49
C ILE A 109 -10.76 0.38 5.87
N ASP A 110 -9.97 -0.64 5.51
CA ASP A 110 -10.38 -2.05 5.61
C ASP A 110 -10.93 -2.48 6.98
N TRP A 111 -10.29 -2.08 8.08
CA TRP A 111 -10.76 -2.47 9.41
C TRP A 111 -12.09 -1.81 9.75
N ALA A 112 -12.34 -0.58 9.29
CA ALA A 112 -13.58 0.15 9.52
C ALA A 112 -14.71 -0.43 8.66
N ILE A 113 -14.42 -0.76 7.38
CA ILE A 113 -15.34 -1.47 6.49
C ILE A 113 -15.76 -2.80 7.14
N LYS A 114 -14.80 -3.62 7.57
CA LYS A 114 -15.09 -4.90 8.24
C LYS A 114 -15.92 -4.72 9.51
N LYS A 115 -15.58 -3.73 10.33
CA LYS A 115 -16.32 -3.42 11.56
C LYS A 115 -17.78 -3.07 11.26
N ASP A 116 -18.05 -2.29 10.21
CA ASP A 116 -19.42 -1.98 9.77
C ASP A 116 -20.18 -3.26 9.37
N ILE A 117 -19.58 -4.10 8.51
CA ILE A 117 -20.17 -5.39 8.09
C ILE A 117 -20.51 -6.25 9.31
N PHE A 118 -19.57 -6.40 10.25
CA PHE A 118 -19.75 -7.24 11.43
C PHE A 118 -20.83 -6.70 12.36
N ASN A 119 -20.86 -5.39 12.61
CA ASN A 119 -21.90 -4.78 13.42
C ASN A 119 -23.29 -5.00 12.82
N ARG A 120 -23.44 -4.77 11.51
CA ARG A 120 -24.72 -4.97 10.81
C ARG A 120 -25.19 -6.43 10.89
N PHE A 121 -24.28 -7.38 10.73
CA PHE A 121 -24.59 -8.81 10.86
C PHE A 121 -24.97 -9.20 12.30
N ILE A 122 -24.23 -8.69 13.29
CA ILE A 122 -24.53 -8.87 14.72
C ILE A 122 -25.93 -8.36 15.05
N GLU A 123 -26.27 -7.16 14.57
CA GLU A 123 -27.59 -6.55 14.78
C GLU A 123 -28.71 -7.31 14.07
N SER A 124 -28.48 -7.80 12.84
CA SER A 124 -29.51 -8.50 12.06
C SER A 124 -29.78 -9.92 12.57
N GLU A 125 -28.73 -10.66 12.93
CA GLU A 125 -28.83 -12.07 13.34
C GLU A 125 -28.96 -12.25 14.86
N GLY A 126 -28.76 -11.19 15.65
CA GLY A 126 -28.81 -11.25 17.11
C GLY A 126 -27.71 -12.10 17.74
N VAL A 127 -26.54 -12.19 17.08
CA VAL A 127 -25.37 -12.96 17.54
C VAL A 127 -24.37 -12.07 18.29
N GLY A 128 -23.32 -12.66 18.86
CA GLY A 128 -22.24 -11.92 19.52
C GLY A 128 -20.95 -11.89 18.71
N TRP A 129 -20.01 -11.02 19.10
CA TRP A 129 -18.66 -10.92 18.50
C TRP A 129 -17.84 -12.22 18.54
N ASN A 130 -18.17 -13.14 19.46
CA ASN A 130 -17.49 -14.43 19.60
C ASN A 130 -18.13 -15.55 18.74
N ASP A 131 -19.19 -15.25 18.00
CA ASP A 131 -19.87 -16.22 17.17
C ASP A 131 -18.95 -16.68 15.99
N PRO A 132 -18.91 -17.99 15.66
CA PRO A 132 -18.14 -18.50 14.52
C PRO A 132 -18.44 -17.80 13.19
N TRP A 133 -19.65 -17.28 12.99
CA TRP A 133 -20.02 -16.53 11.79
C TRP A 133 -19.16 -15.29 11.59
N ILE A 134 -18.78 -14.57 12.66
CA ILE A 134 -17.93 -13.37 12.56
C ILE A 134 -16.55 -13.73 11.99
N LYS A 135 -16.00 -14.87 12.41
CA LYS A 135 -14.73 -15.38 11.86
C LYS A 135 -14.87 -15.76 10.39
N SER A 136 -16.01 -16.32 10.00
CA SER A 136 -16.30 -16.64 8.60
C SER A 136 -16.37 -15.39 7.74
N LEU A 137 -17.04 -14.33 8.22
CA LEU A 137 -17.13 -13.05 7.51
C LEU A 137 -15.77 -12.37 7.39
N ASP A 138 -14.92 -12.46 8.42
CA ASP A 138 -13.55 -11.92 8.38
C ASP A 138 -12.71 -12.57 7.27
N LEU A 139 -12.83 -13.88 7.09
CA LEU A 139 -12.19 -14.59 5.98
C LEU A 139 -12.81 -14.22 4.63
N GLU A 140 -14.14 -14.18 4.54
CA GLU A 140 -14.84 -13.92 3.27
C GLU A 140 -14.64 -12.49 2.77
N TYR A 141 -14.39 -11.52 3.66
CA TYR A 141 -13.96 -10.17 3.27
C TYR A 141 -12.72 -10.17 2.39
N HIS A 142 -11.79 -11.10 2.63
CA HIS A 142 -10.53 -11.21 1.91
C HIS A 142 -10.59 -12.18 0.71
N ASN A 143 -11.76 -12.74 0.39
CA ASN A 143 -11.90 -13.60 -0.77
C ASN A 143 -11.78 -12.75 -2.06
N LEU A 144 -10.90 -13.21 -2.97
CA LEU A 144 -10.60 -12.51 -4.22
C LEU A 144 -11.58 -12.85 -5.35
N ASP A 145 -12.42 -13.87 -5.17
CA ASP A 145 -13.46 -14.26 -6.12
C ASP A 145 -14.48 -13.11 -6.29
N PRO A 146 -14.63 -12.53 -7.49
CA PRO A 146 -15.54 -11.41 -7.75
C PRO A 146 -17.00 -11.71 -7.42
N GLU A 147 -17.44 -12.97 -7.47
CA GLU A 147 -18.84 -13.36 -7.23
C GLU A 147 -19.13 -13.69 -5.76
N ARG A 148 -18.09 -13.84 -4.93
CA ARG A 148 -18.23 -14.34 -3.54
C ARG A 148 -17.69 -13.38 -2.49
N GLY A 149 -16.55 -12.74 -2.75
CA GLY A 149 -15.86 -11.94 -1.76
C GLY A 149 -16.67 -10.73 -1.30
N LEU A 150 -16.79 -10.55 0.01
CA LEU A 150 -17.64 -9.48 0.56
C LEU A 150 -17.16 -8.09 0.10
N TYR A 151 -15.84 -7.87 0.07
CA TYR A 151 -15.29 -6.60 -0.42
C TYR A 151 -15.63 -6.38 -1.92
N ARG A 152 -15.65 -7.44 -2.73
CA ARG A 152 -16.01 -7.36 -4.16
C ARG A 152 -17.47 -7.01 -4.36
N GLY A 153 -18.36 -7.56 -3.53
CA GLY A 153 -19.76 -7.18 -3.51
C GLY A 153 -19.96 -5.68 -3.18
N LEU A 154 -19.23 -5.17 -2.18
CA LEU A 154 -19.26 -3.73 -1.85
C LEU A 154 -18.74 -2.86 -2.99
N GLU A 155 -17.67 -3.29 -3.66
CA GLU A 155 -17.09 -2.59 -4.82
C GLU A 155 -18.09 -2.51 -5.97
N GLN A 156 -18.78 -3.61 -6.29
CA GLN A 156 -19.81 -3.66 -7.35
C GLN A 156 -21.04 -2.79 -7.04
N ASN A 157 -21.40 -2.67 -5.76
CA ASN A 157 -22.50 -1.82 -5.32
C ASN A 157 -22.13 -0.33 -5.22
N GLY A 158 -20.83 0.00 -5.28
CA GLY A 158 -20.34 1.37 -5.08
C GLY A 158 -20.34 1.81 -3.61
N ASP A 159 -20.37 0.87 -2.66
CA ASP A 159 -20.37 1.14 -1.21
C ASP A 159 -18.97 1.49 -0.68
N VAL A 160 -17.92 1.20 -1.46
CA VAL A 160 -16.52 1.50 -1.11
C VAL A 160 -15.87 2.42 -2.14
N TYR A 161 -14.86 3.16 -1.69
CA TYR A 161 -14.14 4.13 -2.50
C TYR A 161 -13.44 3.47 -3.70
N SER A 162 -13.87 3.84 -4.90
CA SER A 162 -13.21 3.46 -6.15
C SER A 162 -12.05 4.40 -6.45
N MET A 163 -10.82 3.86 -6.39
CA MET A 163 -9.60 4.64 -6.62
C MET A 163 -9.10 4.58 -8.06
N PHE A 164 -9.28 3.45 -8.73
CA PHE A 164 -8.78 3.21 -10.08
C PHE A 164 -9.93 2.77 -11.00
N PRO A 165 -10.00 3.30 -12.22
CA PRO A 165 -10.86 2.76 -13.26
C PRO A 165 -10.57 1.28 -13.55
N GLU A 166 -11.59 0.50 -13.89
CA GLU A 166 -11.45 -0.93 -14.17
C GLU A 166 -10.53 -1.20 -15.38
N ASP A 167 -10.60 -0.37 -16.42
CA ASP A 167 -9.75 -0.50 -17.61
C ASP A 167 -8.26 -0.30 -17.30
N GLU A 168 -7.93 0.56 -16.34
CA GLU A 168 -6.56 0.74 -15.86
C GLU A 168 -6.05 -0.52 -15.17
N VAL A 169 -6.87 -1.15 -14.32
CA VAL A 169 -6.54 -2.42 -13.65
C VAL A 169 -6.36 -3.54 -14.68
N LEU A 170 -7.29 -3.67 -15.63
CA LEU A 170 -7.22 -4.68 -16.70
C LEU A 170 -6.00 -4.49 -17.61
N ARG A 171 -5.59 -3.24 -17.85
CA ARG A 171 -4.35 -2.93 -18.57
C ARG A 171 -3.13 -3.40 -17.78
N ALA A 172 -3.07 -3.15 -16.47
CA ALA A 172 -1.95 -3.53 -15.61
C ALA A 172 -1.74 -5.06 -15.51
N ILE A 173 -2.78 -5.87 -15.75
CA ILE A 173 -2.64 -7.33 -15.87
C ILE A 173 -1.73 -7.72 -17.05
N LYS A 174 -1.77 -6.95 -18.13
CA LYS A 174 -1.12 -7.29 -19.41
C LYS A 174 0.14 -6.47 -19.69
N GLN A 175 0.24 -5.28 -19.10
CA GLN A 175 1.29 -4.32 -19.40
C GLN A 175 2.14 -4.05 -18.16
N PRO A 176 3.47 -4.20 -18.25
CA PRO A 176 4.36 -3.84 -17.16
C PRO A 176 4.44 -2.31 -16.99
N PRO A 177 4.85 -1.83 -15.81
CA PRO A 177 5.18 -0.40 -15.64
C PRO A 177 6.37 -0.02 -16.52
N GLU A 178 6.20 1.04 -17.29
CA GLU A 178 7.11 1.47 -18.38
C GLU A 178 8.42 2.09 -17.86
N ASP A 179 8.39 2.63 -16.65
CA ASP A 179 9.45 3.42 -16.03
C ASP A 179 10.40 2.59 -15.14
N THR A 180 10.25 1.26 -15.14
CA THR A 180 11.07 0.36 -14.34
C THR A 180 11.63 -0.80 -15.17
N ARG A 181 12.59 -1.53 -14.60
CA ARG A 181 13.10 -2.79 -15.17
C ARG A 181 12.02 -3.85 -15.47
N ALA A 182 10.79 -3.70 -14.95
CA ALA A 182 9.68 -4.57 -15.31
C ALA A 182 9.29 -4.44 -16.78
N LEU A 183 9.44 -3.25 -17.39
CA LEU A 183 9.19 -3.04 -18.82
C LEU A 183 10.00 -4.03 -19.66
N VAL A 184 11.30 -4.08 -19.42
CA VAL A 184 12.25 -4.92 -20.15
C VAL A 184 11.90 -6.41 -19.98
N ARG A 185 11.58 -6.83 -18.76
CA ARG A 185 11.12 -8.22 -18.50
C ARG A 185 9.82 -8.55 -19.22
N GLY A 186 8.84 -7.66 -19.19
CA GLY A 186 7.57 -7.86 -19.88
C GLY A 186 7.73 -7.93 -21.40
N LEU A 187 8.55 -7.05 -21.98
CA LEU A 187 8.87 -7.06 -23.41
C LEU A 187 9.60 -8.35 -23.82
N ALA A 188 10.53 -8.83 -22.98
CA ALA A 188 11.24 -10.09 -23.22
C ALA A 188 10.29 -11.29 -23.25
N VAL A 189 9.38 -11.38 -22.28
CA VAL A 189 8.35 -12.43 -22.25
C VAL A 189 7.44 -12.33 -23.47
N LYS A 190 7.01 -11.12 -23.84
CA LYS A 190 6.10 -10.91 -24.98
C LYS A 190 6.71 -11.33 -26.32
N HIS A 191 7.99 -11.04 -26.56
CA HIS A 191 8.61 -11.25 -27.88
C HIS A 191 9.51 -12.48 -27.96
N SER A 192 10.00 -12.98 -26.83
CA SER A 192 11.08 -13.99 -26.78
C SER A 192 10.84 -15.11 -25.78
N ALA A 193 9.59 -15.35 -25.32
CA ALA A 193 9.29 -16.41 -24.33
C ALA A 193 9.95 -17.77 -24.63
N GLY A 194 9.90 -18.24 -25.89
CA GLY A 194 10.50 -19.52 -26.29
C GLY A 194 12.04 -19.56 -26.32
N LYS A 195 12.71 -18.41 -26.15
CA LYS A 195 14.17 -18.26 -26.13
C LYS A 195 14.70 -17.90 -24.74
N ILE A 196 13.82 -17.66 -23.76
CA ILE A 196 14.24 -17.36 -22.38
C ILE A 196 14.58 -18.68 -21.69
N LYS A 197 15.81 -18.79 -21.21
CA LYS A 197 16.25 -19.90 -20.37
C LYS A 197 15.88 -19.65 -18.90
N ASN A 198 16.10 -18.44 -18.41
CA ASN A 198 15.76 -18.03 -17.05
C ASN A 198 15.45 -16.53 -16.97
N ILE A 199 14.53 -16.13 -16.10
CA ILE A 199 14.17 -14.73 -15.87
C ILE A 199 13.96 -14.46 -14.38
N HIS A 200 14.56 -13.38 -13.88
CA HIS A 200 14.48 -12.96 -12.48
C HIS A 200 14.55 -11.43 -12.37
N TRP A 201 14.47 -10.88 -11.15
CA TRP A 201 14.38 -9.43 -10.93
C TRP A 201 15.55 -8.62 -11.51
N THR A 202 16.75 -9.20 -11.47
CA THR A 202 18.00 -8.53 -11.87
C THR A 202 18.55 -8.99 -13.21
N GLY A 203 17.86 -9.86 -13.95
CA GLY A 203 18.36 -10.27 -15.25
C GLY A 203 17.53 -11.29 -16.02
N ILE A 204 17.90 -11.44 -17.29
CA ILE A 204 17.26 -12.33 -18.26
C ILE A 204 18.36 -13.12 -18.98
N GLU A 205 18.32 -14.44 -18.87
CA GLU A 205 19.22 -15.37 -19.55
C GLU A 205 18.48 -16.03 -20.71
N PHE A 206 19.07 -16.03 -21.90
CA PHE A 206 18.52 -16.65 -23.10
C PHE A 206 19.20 -17.99 -23.40
N THR A 207 18.53 -18.82 -24.19
CA THR A 207 19.00 -20.17 -24.55
C THR A 207 20.28 -20.18 -25.38
N ASP A 208 20.58 -19.08 -26.06
CA ASP A 208 21.83 -18.89 -26.83
C ASP A 208 23.01 -18.43 -25.96
N GLY A 209 22.80 -18.30 -24.63
CA GLY A 209 23.79 -17.83 -23.67
C GLY A 209 23.89 -16.32 -23.55
N SER A 210 23.10 -15.55 -24.32
CA SER A 210 23.02 -14.10 -24.13
C SER A 210 22.32 -13.73 -22.81
N PHE A 211 22.68 -12.58 -22.27
CA PHE A 211 22.20 -12.11 -20.96
C PHE A 211 21.92 -10.60 -20.98
N ILE A 212 20.80 -10.21 -20.36
CA ILE A 212 20.47 -8.81 -20.05
C ILE A 212 20.57 -8.64 -18.54
N ASP A 213 21.51 -7.82 -18.08
CA ASP A 213 21.64 -7.40 -16.68
C ASP A 213 20.68 -6.23 -16.40
N LEU A 214 19.84 -6.38 -15.38
CA LEU A 214 18.87 -5.39 -14.92
C LEU A 214 19.17 -4.91 -13.49
N SER A 215 20.31 -5.28 -12.90
CA SER A 215 20.66 -4.96 -11.51
C SER A 215 20.69 -3.45 -11.25
N GLN A 216 21.22 -2.69 -12.21
CA GLN A 216 21.37 -1.23 -12.17
C GLN A 216 20.19 -0.47 -12.80
N THR A 217 19.19 -1.15 -13.35
CA THR A 217 18.03 -0.50 -13.98
C THR A 217 16.99 -0.16 -12.92
N VAL A 218 17.05 1.05 -12.37
CA VAL A 218 16.19 1.47 -11.25
C VAL A 218 15.25 2.61 -11.64
N SER A 219 15.74 3.54 -12.45
CA SER A 219 15.01 4.72 -12.92
C SER A 219 14.55 4.58 -14.36
N SER A 220 13.63 5.46 -14.78
CA SER A 220 13.18 5.56 -16.18
C SER A 220 14.34 5.86 -17.13
N ALA A 221 15.29 6.70 -16.70
CA ALA A 221 16.49 7.00 -17.48
C ALA A 221 17.39 5.76 -17.68
N ASP A 222 17.52 4.91 -16.66
CA ASP A 222 18.26 3.65 -16.79
C ASP A 222 17.57 2.68 -17.75
N VAL A 223 16.24 2.67 -17.77
CA VAL A 223 15.44 1.86 -18.71
C VAL A 223 15.67 2.33 -20.14
N GLU A 224 15.56 3.64 -20.40
CA GLU A 224 15.83 4.22 -21.71
C GLU A 224 17.27 3.93 -22.18
N HIS A 225 18.25 4.12 -21.30
CA HIS A 225 19.65 3.83 -21.59
C HIS A 225 19.86 2.34 -21.92
N LEU A 226 19.25 1.44 -21.14
CA LEU A 226 19.34 0.00 -21.39
C LEU A 226 18.72 -0.38 -22.73
N ILE A 227 17.52 0.11 -23.04
CA ILE A 227 16.84 -0.13 -24.32
C ILE A 227 17.74 0.32 -25.47
N ASN A 228 18.26 1.54 -25.42
CA ASN A 228 19.11 2.08 -26.48
C ASN A 228 20.42 1.30 -26.65
N SER A 229 21.07 0.91 -25.55
CA SER A 229 22.35 0.16 -25.59
C SER A 229 22.21 -1.29 -26.06
N LYS A 230 21.01 -1.88 -25.95
CA LYS A 230 20.75 -3.29 -26.26
C LYS A 230 19.92 -3.51 -27.52
N LYS A 231 19.44 -2.45 -28.17
CA LYS A 231 18.56 -2.53 -29.34
C LYS A 231 19.13 -3.31 -30.53
N GLU A 232 20.44 -3.21 -30.77
CA GLU A 232 21.09 -3.98 -31.85
C GLU A 232 21.09 -5.49 -31.57
N GLN A 233 21.33 -5.87 -30.31
CA GLN A 233 21.35 -7.27 -29.87
C GLN A 233 19.93 -7.83 -29.70
N PHE A 234 18.98 -6.99 -29.29
CA PHE A 234 17.59 -7.34 -29.02
C PHE A 234 16.65 -6.34 -29.72
N PRO A 235 16.34 -6.54 -31.01
CA PRO A 235 15.57 -5.56 -31.82
C PRO A 235 14.13 -5.28 -31.38
N TRP A 236 13.61 -6.05 -30.43
CA TRP A 236 12.27 -5.90 -29.84
C TRP A 236 12.24 -4.96 -28.63
N LEU A 237 13.41 -4.47 -28.19
CA LEU A 237 13.57 -3.34 -27.27
C LEU A 237 13.41 -2.01 -28.03
#